data_AF-A0A518CQY7-F1
#
_entry.id   AF-A0A518CQY7-F1
#
_cell.length_a   1.000
_cell.length_b   1.000
_cell.length_c   1.000
_cell.angle_alpha   90.00
_cell.angle_beta   90.00
_cell.angle_gamma   90.00
#
_symmetry.space_group_name_H-M   'P 1'
#
loop_
_entity.id
_entity.type
_entity.pdbx_description
1 polymer ?
#
loop_
_entity_poly.entity_id
_entity_poly.type
_entity_poly.pdbx_seq_one_letter_code
_entity_poly.pdbx_strand_id
1 'polypeptide(L)'
;MKLWLANLVIVSYLGAMGFGLFSNVMGYMNASHPAMYFVVWDMFCGWSAYENRIHLVGEGESGTYYDLSSGPWGEFTPYSDIGRRHYDYNGLNLKNISENVLAHTSHEPMARIYVFEENWAKKYNMPDYIWSRLYDEPKEPRSYFAIRQVLDSNSQIALSNACWLSRCSQNDFVNNPRLQREAQSASPYYTFDNASKRKPASRSTSRPKEEKTVFQDQKEPDNLFTPAGN
;
A
#
# COMPACT_ATOMS: atom_id res chain seq x y z
N MET A 1 46.34 -2.13 21.96
CA MET A 1 45.87 -1.65 20.65
C MET A 1 44.76 -2.51 20.05
N LYS A 2 44.93 -3.83 19.93
CA LYS A 2 43.91 -4.73 19.33
C LYS A 2 42.53 -4.65 20.02
N LEU A 3 42.50 -4.56 21.35
CA LEU A 3 41.24 -4.46 22.12
C LEU A 3 40.48 -3.15 21.86
N TRP A 4 41.21 -2.03 21.75
CA TRP A 4 40.61 -0.72 21.46
C TRP A 4 40.03 -0.65 20.06
N LEU A 5 40.73 -1.25 19.08
CA LEU A 5 40.25 -1.35 17.72
C LEU A 5 38.99 -2.23 17.64
N ALA A 6 38.99 -3.36 18.35
CA ALA A 6 37.81 -4.24 18.44
C ALA A 6 36.61 -3.52 19.06
N ASN A 7 36.82 -2.82 20.18
CA ASN A 7 35.77 -2.05 20.84
C ASN A 7 35.23 -0.93 19.95
N LEU A 8 36.09 -0.23 19.21
CA LEU A 8 35.68 0.81 18.27
C LEU A 8 34.79 0.21 17.16
N VAL A 9 35.20 -0.90 16.55
CA VAL A 9 34.41 -1.58 15.52
C VAL A 9 33.04 -2.01 16.07
N ILE A 10 33.00 -2.59 17.27
CA ILE A 10 31.74 -3.03 17.90
C ILE A 10 30.82 -1.83 18.17
N VAL A 11 31.34 -0.75 18.77
CA VAL A 11 30.55 0.44 19.08
C VAL A 11 30.05 1.13 17.81
N SER A 12 30.90 1.25 16.78
CA SER A 12 30.50 1.82 15.50
C SER A 12 29.43 0.98 14.81
N TYR A 13 29.56 -0.35 14.82
CA TYR A 13 28.58 -1.25 14.23
C TYR A 13 27.24 -1.20 14.96
N LEU A 14 27.24 -1.34 16.29
CA LEU A 14 26.02 -1.27 17.09
C LEU A 14 25.38 0.12 17.05
N GLY A 15 26.19 1.18 17.00
CA GLY A 15 25.73 2.55 16.83
C GLY A 15 25.03 2.75 15.47
N ALA A 16 25.60 2.23 14.39
CA ALA A 16 24.97 2.25 13.07
C ALA A 16 23.65 1.47 13.07
N MET A 17 23.61 0.26 13.64
CA MET A 17 22.37 -0.52 13.78
C MET A 17 21.30 0.20 14.60
N GLY A 18 21.68 0.78 15.74
CA GLY A 18 20.76 1.52 16.62
C GLY A 18 20.22 2.78 15.94
N PHE A 19 21.06 3.50 15.21
CA PHE A 19 20.64 4.64 14.39
C PHE A 19 19.70 4.21 13.26
N GLY A 20 20.02 3.12 12.56
CA GLY A 20 19.15 2.56 11.51
C GLY A 20 17.76 2.19 12.03
N LEU A 21 17.69 1.53 13.19
CA LEU A 21 16.44 1.20 13.87
C LEU A 21 15.65 2.47 14.24
N PHE A 22 16.30 3.46 14.85
CA PHE A 22 15.64 4.71 15.24
C PHE A 22 15.09 5.47 14.02
N SER A 23 15.90 5.61 12.97
CA SER A 23 15.50 6.20 11.70
C SER A 23 14.28 5.49 11.10
N ASN A 24 14.28 4.15 11.12
CA ASN A 24 13.18 3.35 10.59
C ASN A 24 11.88 3.59 11.37
N VAL A 25 11.93 3.41 12.69
CA VAL A 25 10.77 3.52 13.60
C VAL A 25 10.17 4.93 13.59
N MET A 26 11.01 5.95 13.59
CA MET A 26 10.56 7.35 13.67
C MET A 26 10.32 8.00 12.29
N GLY A 27 10.59 7.28 11.19
CA GLY A 27 10.54 7.85 9.84
C GLY A 27 11.60 8.93 9.58
N TYR A 28 12.62 9.03 10.43
CA TYR A 28 13.61 10.10 10.39
C TYR A 28 14.74 9.78 9.39
N MET A 29 14.85 10.57 8.32
CA MET A 29 15.94 10.50 7.32
C MET A 29 16.09 9.15 6.58
N ASN A 30 15.06 8.30 6.57
CA ASN A 30 15.08 6.93 6.02
C ASN A 30 15.54 6.81 4.55
N ALA A 31 15.38 7.85 3.74
CA ALA A 31 15.75 7.87 2.32
C ALA A 31 16.64 9.09 1.95
N SER A 32 17.28 9.71 2.95
CA SER A 32 18.01 10.98 2.76
C SER A 32 19.33 10.83 2.00
N HIS A 33 19.96 9.65 2.03
CA HIS A 33 21.25 9.40 1.37
C HIS A 33 21.39 7.91 1.00
N PRO A 34 22.07 7.56 -0.12
CA PRO A 34 22.29 6.16 -0.51
C PRO A 34 22.95 5.30 0.58
N ALA A 35 23.81 5.88 1.41
CA ALA A 35 24.44 5.17 2.54
C ALA A 35 23.41 4.66 3.58
N MET A 36 22.25 5.32 3.72
CA MET A 36 21.17 4.85 4.60
C MET A 36 20.60 3.51 4.14
N TYR A 37 20.76 3.14 2.87
CA TYR A 37 20.41 1.81 2.39
C TYR A 37 21.18 0.72 3.15
N PHE A 38 22.48 0.89 3.36
CA PHE A 38 23.29 -0.10 4.07
C PHE A 38 23.03 -0.12 5.58
N VAL A 39 22.53 0.98 6.14
CA VAL A 39 22.28 1.10 7.59
C VAL A 39 20.86 0.69 7.98
N VAL A 40 19.88 1.03 7.16
CA VAL A 40 18.46 0.77 7.41
C VAL A 40 17.95 -0.42 6.61
N TRP A 41 18.26 -0.50 5.32
CA TRP A 41 17.63 -1.45 4.41
C TRP A 41 18.32 -2.82 4.36
N ASP A 42 19.65 -2.88 4.44
CA ASP A 42 20.41 -4.15 4.45
C ASP A 42 20.14 -4.98 5.72
N MET A 43 19.71 -4.34 6.81
CA MET A 43 19.27 -5.01 8.04
C MET A 43 17.94 -5.77 7.91
N PHE A 44 17.10 -5.45 6.92
CA PHE A 44 15.80 -6.09 6.74
C PHE A 44 15.71 -6.76 5.38
N CYS A 45 16.32 -7.95 5.28
CA CYS A 45 16.23 -8.81 4.11
C CYS A 45 14.77 -9.00 3.68
N GLY A 46 14.44 -8.57 2.46
CA GLY A 46 13.21 -8.83 1.72
C GLY A 46 11.94 -9.08 2.55
N TRP A 47 11.18 -8.02 2.83
CA TRP A 47 9.97 -7.96 3.67
C TRP A 47 8.78 -8.88 3.30
N SER A 48 8.92 -9.78 2.33
CA SER A 48 7.81 -10.60 1.85
C SER A 48 8.27 -11.99 1.47
N ALA A 49 7.48 -13.00 1.88
CA ALA A 49 7.56 -14.38 1.41
C ALA A 49 7.03 -14.55 -0.03
N TYR A 50 6.49 -13.48 -0.62
CA TYR A 50 5.97 -13.44 -1.98
C TYR A 50 6.83 -12.55 -2.87
N GLU A 51 7.03 -13.01 -4.10
CA GLU A 51 7.54 -12.20 -5.20
C GLU A 51 6.37 -11.49 -5.87
N ASN A 52 6.64 -10.31 -6.43
CA ASN A 52 5.63 -9.46 -7.03
C ASN A 52 6.07 -9.01 -8.43
N ARG A 53 5.15 -9.06 -9.39
CA ARG A 53 5.31 -8.48 -10.72
C ARG A 53 4.09 -7.64 -11.06
N ILE A 54 4.35 -6.61 -11.84
CA ILE A 54 3.37 -5.62 -12.26
C ILE A 54 3.25 -5.71 -13.76
N HIS A 55 2.02 -5.88 -14.22
CA HIS A 55 1.65 -5.98 -15.62
C HIS A 55 0.65 -4.87 -15.94
N LEU A 56 0.90 -4.12 -17.01
CA LEU A 56 0.03 -3.05 -17.48
C LEU A 56 -0.63 -3.52 -18.76
N VAL A 57 -1.96 -3.51 -18.79
CA VAL A 57 -2.75 -3.96 -19.94
C VAL A 57 -3.70 -2.83 -20.33
N GLY A 58 -3.57 -2.32 -21.55
CA GLY A 58 -4.48 -1.32 -22.12
C GLY A 58 -5.64 -1.98 -22.82
N GLU A 59 -6.86 -1.49 -22.59
CA GLU A 59 -8.06 -1.83 -23.35
C GLU A 59 -8.32 -0.68 -24.34
N GLY A 60 -8.21 -0.95 -25.64
CA GLY A 60 -8.52 0.00 -26.70
C GLY A 60 -10.03 0.24 -26.82
N GLU A 61 -10.44 1.33 -27.47
CA GLU A 61 -11.85 1.60 -27.78
C GLU A 61 -12.50 0.50 -28.64
N SER A 62 -11.71 -0.25 -29.43
CA SER A 62 -12.18 -1.43 -30.15
C SER A 62 -12.49 -2.65 -29.26
N GLY A 63 -12.09 -2.63 -27.98
CA GLY A 63 -12.12 -3.78 -27.08
C GLY A 63 -10.90 -4.71 -27.20
N THR A 64 -9.91 -4.34 -28.01
CA THR A 64 -8.63 -5.07 -28.11
C THR A 64 -7.74 -4.77 -26.90
N TYR A 65 -7.09 -5.80 -26.35
CA TYR A 65 -6.16 -5.66 -25.23
C TYR A 65 -4.71 -5.61 -25.70
N TYR A 66 -3.94 -4.69 -25.14
CA TYR A 66 -2.53 -4.44 -25.47
C TYR A 66 -1.65 -4.59 -24.24
N ASP A 67 -0.50 -5.23 -24.38
CA ASP A 67 0.53 -5.21 -23.34
C ASP A 67 1.24 -3.86 -23.35
N LEU A 68 1.08 -3.11 -22.27
CA LEU A 68 1.71 -1.81 -22.05
C LEU A 68 2.90 -1.91 -21.07
N SER A 69 3.25 -3.12 -20.62
CA SER A 69 4.21 -3.33 -19.54
C SER A 69 5.64 -2.94 -19.94
N SER A 70 6.07 -3.33 -21.14
CA SER A 70 7.46 -3.16 -21.61
C SER A 70 7.78 -1.74 -22.10
N GLY A 71 6.76 -0.92 -22.35
CA GLY A 71 6.90 0.41 -22.94
C GLY A 71 7.63 0.40 -24.31
N PRO A 72 7.78 1.57 -24.95
CA PRO A 72 8.41 1.65 -26.28
C PRO A 72 9.93 1.42 -26.25
N TRP A 73 10.54 1.57 -25.08
CA TRP A 73 11.99 1.51 -24.88
C TRP A 73 12.50 0.12 -24.49
N GLY A 74 11.59 -0.84 -24.32
CA GLY A 74 11.89 -2.14 -23.72
C GLY A 74 12.10 -2.08 -22.20
N GLU A 75 12.40 -3.25 -21.64
CA GLU A 75 12.56 -3.44 -20.20
C GLU A 75 13.91 -2.87 -19.70
N PHE A 76 13.90 -1.87 -18.83
CA PHE A 76 15.12 -1.38 -18.17
C PHE A 76 15.44 -2.21 -16.91
N THR A 77 16.63 -2.82 -16.89
CA THR A 77 17.03 -3.85 -15.90
C THR A 77 18.39 -3.51 -15.24
N PRO A 78 18.41 -2.63 -14.21
CA PRO A 78 19.66 -2.06 -13.70
C PRO A 78 20.55 -3.03 -12.90
N TYR A 79 19.97 -4.03 -12.23
CA TYR A 79 20.69 -4.86 -11.25
C TYR A 79 20.48 -6.38 -11.41
N SER A 80 19.62 -6.82 -12.34
CA SER A 80 19.32 -8.24 -12.61
C SER A 80 18.53 -8.37 -13.92
N ASP A 81 17.86 -9.49 -14.13
CA ASP A 81 16.80 -9.77 -15.10
C ASP A 81 15.45 -9.11 -14.78
N ILE A 82 15.30 -8.46 -13.61
CA ILE A 82 14.06 -7.84 -13.17
C ILE A 82 13.95 -6.40 -13.72
N GLY A 83 12.86 -6.16 -14.45
CA GLY A 83 12.52 -4.85 -14.96
C GLY A 83 12.17 -3.82 -13.89
N ARG A 84 12.52 -2.55 -14.15
CA ARG A 84 12.39 -1.46 -13.16
C ARG A 84 10.96 -1.29 -12.64
N ARG A 85 9.95 -1.53 -13.47
CA ARG A 85 8.53 -1.42 -13.07
C ARG A 85 8.18 -2.31 -11.88
N HIS A 86 8.85 -3.45 -11.75
CA HIS A 86 8.60 -4.42 -10.67
C HIS A 86 9.13 -3.97 -9.30
N TYR A 87 9.99 -2.95 -9.25
CA TYR A 87 10.40 -2.35 -7.97
C TYR A 87 9.35 -1.40 -7.39
N ASP A 88 8.36 -0.98 -8.17
CA ASP A 88 7.27 -0.12 -7.70
C ASP A 88 6.17 -0.94 -7.00
N TYR A 89 6.56 -1.72 -6.01
CA TYR A 89 5.66 -2.61 -5.26
C TYR A 89 4.44 -1.87 -4.67
N ASN A 90 4.62 -0.62 -4.25
CA ASN A 90 3.55 0.22 -3.71
C ASN A 90 2.65 0.82 -4.80
N GLY A 91 3.04 0.75 -6.07
CA GLY A 91 2.30 1.30 -7.20
C GLY A 91 2.24 2.83 -7.19
N LEU A 92 3.30 3.50 -6.73
CA LEU A 92 3.35 4.96 -6.60
C LEU A 92 3.62 5.67 -7.93
N ASN A 93 4.25 4.97 -8.88
CA ASN A 93 4.71 5.51 -10.15
C ASN A 93 3.93 4.94 -11.35
N LEU A 94 2.92 4.09 -11.12
CA LEU A 94 2.14 3.44 -12.18
C LEU A 94 1.44 4.42 -13.11
N LYS A 95 0.94 5.55 -12.58
CA LYS A 95 0.39 6.64 -13.39
C LYS A 95 1.42 7.20 -14.36
N ASN A 96 2.60 7.55 -13.84
CA ASN A 96 3.69 8.10 -14.66
C ASN A 96 4.18 7.08 -15.69
N ILE A 97 4.22 5.80 -15.35
CA ILE A 97 4.56 4.72 -16.29
C ILE A 97 3.51 4.69 -17.40
N SER A 98 2.22 4.66 -17.05
CA SER A 98 1.11 4.61 -18.01
C SER A 98 1.11 5.80 -18.95
N GLU A 99 1.23 7.03 -18.42
CA GLU A 99 1.30 8.25 -19.23
C GLU A 99 2.47 8.23 -20.20
N ASN A 100 3.65 7.77 -19.76
CA ASN A 100 4.82 7.69 -20.63
C ASN A 100 4.65 6.63 -21.72
N VAL A 101 4.03 5.48 -21.42
CA VAL A 101 3.76 4.46 -22.44
C VAL A 101 2.76 5.01 -23.46
N LEU A 102 1.65 5.59 -23.01
CA LEU A 102 0.63 6.15 -23.92
C LEU A 102 1.18 7.27 -24.81
N ALA A 103 2.08 8.10 -24.28
CA ALA A 103 2.67 9.20 -25.04
C ALA A 103 3.68 8.76 -26.12
N HIS A 104 4.26 7.57 -25.97
CA HIS A 104 5.41 7.15 -26.79
C HIS A 104 5.20 5.82 -27.53
N THR A 105 4.01 5.22 -27.44
CA THR A 105 3.64 4.01 -28.21
C THR A 105 2.56 4.35 -29.22
N SER A 106 2.51 3.60 -30.32
CA SER A 106 1.44 3.74 -31.31
C SER A 106 0.36 2.70 -31.05
N HIS A 107 -0.81 3.17 -30.66
CA HIS A 107 -1.99 2.36 -30.42
C HIS A 107 -3.26 3.17 -30.70
N GLU A 108 -4.40 2.50 -30.81
CA GLU A 108 -5.69 3.19 -30.78
C GLU A 108 -5.90 3.91 -29.42
N PRO A 109 -6.84 4.87 -29.32
CA PRO A 109 -7.19 5.45 -28.04
C PRO A 109 -7.56 4.36 -27.02
N MET A 110 -7.00 4.45 -25.82
CA MET A 110 -7.28 3.51 -24.74
C MET A 110 -8.54 3.95 -24.00
N ALA A 111 -9.49 3.04 -23.82
CA ALA A 111 -10.63 3.24 -22.94
C ALA A 111 -10.20 3.15 -21.48
N ARG A 112 -9.38 2.15 -21.14
CA ARG A 112 -8.92 1.88 -19.77
C ARG A 112 -7.53 1.26 -19.76
N ILE A 113 -6.83 1.42 -18.65
CA ILE A 113 -5.57 0.73 -18.38
C ILE A 113 -5.73 -0.06 -17.10
N TYR A 114 -5.51 -1.36 -17.18
CA TYR A 114 -5.55 -2.28 -16.06
C TYR A 114 -4.14 -2.54 -15.57
N VAL A 115 -3.91 -2.30 -14.28
CA VAL A 115 -2.69 -2.73 -13.61
C VAL A 115 -2.98 -4.02 -12.87
N PHE A 116 -2.37 -5.10 -13.34
CA PHE A 116 -2.38 -6.38 -12.67
C PHE A 116 -1.12 -6.56 -11.82
N GLU A 117 -1.34 -7.15 -10.66
CA GLU A 117 -0.31 -7.56 -9.74
C GLU A 117 -0.27 -9.09 -9.75
N GLU A 118 0.84 -9.65 -10.21
CA GLU A 118 1.13 -11.08 -10.16
C GLU A 118 1.96 -11.37 -8.92
N ASN A 119 1.56 -12.38 -8.16
CA ASN A 119 2.23 -12.78 -6.93
C ASN A 119 2.44 -14.30 -6.87
N TRP A 120 3.59 -14.73 -6.37
CA TRP A 120 3.84 -16.14 -6.07
C TRP A 120 4.79 -16.28 -4.88
N ALA A 121 4.80 -17.45 -4.25
CA ALA A 121 5.69 -17.68 -3.11
C ALA A 121 7.17 -17.73 -3.56
N LYS A 122 8.04 -16.95 -2.91
CA LYS A 122 9.48 -16.87 -3.23
C LYS A 122 10.22 -18.19 -3.11
N LYS A 123 9.68 -19.16 -2.38
CA LYS A 123 10.26 -20.52 -2.34
C LYS A 123 10.43 -21.11 -3.75
N TYR A 124 9.57 -20.73 -4.70
CA TYR A 124 9.66 -21.16 -6.09
C TYR A 124 10.73 -20.42 -6.91
N ASN A 125 11.35 -19.36 -6.38
CA ASN A 125 12.51 -18.72 -7.03
C ASN A 125 13.80 -19.53 -6.86
N MET A 126 13.77 -20.55 -6.02
CA MET A 126 14.91 -21.42 -5.77
C MET A 126 15.26 -22.23 -7.02
N PRO A 127 16.54 -22.34 -7.41
CA PRO A 127 16.97 -23.19 -8.52
C PRO A 127 16.52 -24.65 -8.36
N ASP A 128 16.21 -25.32 -9.47
CA ASP A 128 15.61 -26.65 -9.45
C ASP A 128 16.48 -27.70 -8.76
N TYR A 129 17.80 -27.59 -8.89
CA TYR A 129 18.74 -28.49 -8.21
C TYR A 129 18.72 -28.35 -6.67
N ILE A 130 18.39 -27.18 -6.14
CA ILE A 130 18.22 -26.98 -4.70
C ILE A 130 16.83 -27.48 -4.29
N TRP A 131 15.81 -27.21 -5.10
CA TRP A 131 14.46 -27.71 -4.85
C TRP A 131 14.43 -29.23 -4.70
N SER A 132 15.01 -29.96 -5.66
CA SER A 132 15.05 -31.43 -5.66
C SER A 132 15.85 -32.03 -4.50
N ARG A 133 16.68 -31.23 -3.82
CA ARG A 133 17.41 -31.65 -2.62
C ARG A 133 16.59 -31.47 -1.35
N LEU A 134 15.67 -30.51 -1.33
CA LEU A 134 14.87 -30.14 -0.16
C LEU A 134 13.47 -30.76 -0.16
N TYR A 135 12.93 -31.05 -1.34
CA TYR A 135 11.56 -31.51 -1.53
C TYR A 135 11.51 -32.71 -2.46
N ASP A 136 10.67 -33.69 -2.11
CA ASP A 136 10.39 -34.87 -2.95
C ASP A 136 9.36 -34.57 -4.05
N GLU A 137 8.63 -33.46 -3.93
CA GLU A 137 7.59 -33.04 -4.89
C GLU A 137 8.16 -32.23 -6.07
N PRO A 138 7.54 -32.30 -7.26
CA PRO A 138 7.93 -31.46 -8.38
C PRO A 138 7.68 -29.99 -8.07
N LYS A 139 8.55 -29.13 -8.61
CA LYS A 139 8.43 -27.68 -8.44
C LYS A 139 7.36 -27.13 -9.37
N GLU A 140 6.20 -26.83 -8.82
CA GLU A 140 5.07 -26.25 -9.55
C GLU A 140 4.76 -24.83 -9.06
N PRO A 141 5.36 -23.78 -9.66
CA PRO A 141 5.05 -22.40 -9.29
C PRO A 141 3.59 -22.08 -9.62
N ARG A 142 2.90 -21.44 -8.67
CA ARG A 142 1.54 -20.92 -8.87
C ARG A 142 1.55 -19.42 -8.67
N SER A 143 1.15 -18.72 -9.72
CA SER A 143 0.98 -17.27 -9.72
C SER A 143 -0.48 -16.89 -9.47
N TYR A 144 -0.68 -15.88 -8.63
CA TYR A 144 -1.96 -15.26 -8.35
C TYR A 144 -2.00 -13.88 -8.99
N PHE A 145 -3.01 -13.62 -9.81
CA PHE A 145 -3.21 -12.33 -10.46
C PHE A 145 -4.36 -11.59 -9.78
N ALA A 146 -4.15 -10.30 -9.51
CA ALA A 146 -5.21 -9.42 -9.03
C ALA A 146 -5.10 -8.04 -9.65
N ILE A 147 -6.25 -7.37 -9.84
CA ILE A 147 -6.26 -5.97 -10.27
C ILE A 147 -5.82 -5.10 -9.09
N ARG A 148 -4.73 -4.36 -9.28
CA ARG A 148 -4.20 -3.38 -8.34
C ARG A 148 -4.83 -2.02 -8.58
N GLN A 149 -4.83 -1.56 -9.82
CA GLN A 149 -5.39 -0.27 -10.22
C GLN A 149 -6.08 -0.36 -11.57
N VAL A 150 -7.08 0.49 -11.78
CA VAL A 150 -7.65 0.77 -13.11
C VAL A 150 -7.50 2.25 -13.34
N LEU A 151 -6.87 2.61 -14.45
CA LEU A 151 -6.77 4.00 -14.91
C LEU A 151 -7.73 4.22 -16.08
N ASP A 152 -8.24 5.44 -16.19
CA ASP A 152 -8.99 5.88 -17.36
C ASP A 152 -8.06 6.22 -18.53
N SER A 153 -8.66 6.65 -19.65
CA SER A 153 -7.94 7.09 -20.85
C SER A 153 -6.96 8.26 -20.61
N ASN A 154 -7.16 9.04 -19.55
CA ASN A 154 -6.34 10.17 -19.15
C ASN A 154 -5.36 9.81 -18.02
N SER A 155 -5.14 8.52 -17.77
CA SER A 155 -4.30 8.01 -16.70
C SER A 155 -4.71 8.48 -15.29
N GLN A 156 -5.97 8.83 -15.09
CA GLN A 156 -6.53 9.09 -13.77
C GLN A 156 -6.96 7.78 -13.12
N ILE A 157 -6.73 7.65 -11.82
CA ILE A 157 -7.05 6.45 -11.07
C ILE A 157 -8.57 6.35 -10.90
N ALA A 158 -9.20 5.41 -11.60
CA ALA A 158 -10.62 5.08 -11.45
C ALA A 158 -10.86 4.10 -10.30
N LEU A 159 -9.93 3.14 -10.10
CA LEU A 159 -9.97 2.16 -9.02
C LEU A 159 -8.57 1.94 -8.46
N SER A 160 -8.45 1.80 -7.14
CA SER A 160 -7.21 1.44 -6.44
C SER A 160 -7.52 0.46 -5.32
N ASN A 161 -7.13 -0.81 -5.50
CA ASN A 161 -7.27 -1.87 -4.50
C ASN A 161 -5.96 -2.00 -3.74
N ALA A 162 -5.95 -2.39 -2.46
CA ALA A 162 -4.72 -2.67 -1.71
C ALA A 162 -3.79 -3.69 -2.42
N CYS A 163 -2.47 -3.50 -2.30
CA CYS A 163 -1.47 -4.43 -2.84
C CYS A 163 -1.55 -5.76 -2.11
N TRP A 164 -0.95 -6.80 -2.70
CA TRP A 164 -1.06 -8.16 -2.20
C TRP A 164 -0.69 -8.31 -0.72
N LEU A 165 0.45 -7.78 -0.29
CA LEU A 165 0.89 -7.89 1.11
C LEU A 165 -0.06 -7.16 2.07
N SER A 166 -0.55 -5.97 1.69
CA SER A 166 -1.55 -5.26 2.49
C SER A 166 -2.85 -6.05 2.59
N ARG A 167 -3.27 -6.70 1.51
CA ARG A 167 -4.44 -7.58 1.49
C ARG A 167 -4.24 -8.83 2.35
N CYS A 168 -3.07 -9.47 2.28
CA CYS A 168 -2.72 -10.59 3.16
C CYS A 168 -2.76 -10.16 4.62
N SER A 169 -2.09 -9.06 4.97
CA SER A 169 -2.08 -8.53 6.34
C SER A 169 -3.49 -8.18 6.83
N GLN A 170 -4.33 -7.59 5.98
CA GLN A 170 -5.72 -7.31 6.31
C GLN A 170 -6.53 -8.59 6.51
N ASN A 171 -6.36 -9.58 5.63
CA ASN A 171 -7.03 -10.88 5.75
C ASN A 171 -6.60 -11.63 7.00
N ASP A 172 -5.32 -11.60 7.36
CA ASP A 172 -4.81 -12.23 8.58
C ASP A 172 -5.44 -11.63 9.83
N PHE A 173 -5.70 -10.31 9.82
CA PHE A 173 -6.43 -9.64 10.91
C PHE A 173 -7.92 -9.96 10.89
N VAL A 174 -8.58 -9.83 9.74
CA VAL A 174 -10.04 -10.01 9.59
C VAL A 174 -10.45 -11.46 9.84
N ASN A 175 -9.63 -12.44 9.46
CA ASN A 175 -9.95 -13.86 9.65
C ASN A 175 -9.55 -14.40 11.02
N ASN A 176 -8.94 -13.57 11.88
CA ASN A 176 -8.46 -13.99 13.19
C ASN A 176 -9.30 -13.37 14.32
N PRO A 177 -10.31 -14.09 14.85
CA PRO A 177 -11.19 -13.57 15.89
C PRO A 177 -10.46 -13.30 17.22
N ARG A 178 -9.27 -13.87 17.43
CA ARG A 178 -8.42 -13.53 18.59
C ARG A 178 -7.87 -12.12 18.45
N LEU A 179 -7.28 -11.80 17.29
CA LEU A 179 -6.74 -10.47 17.02
C LEU A 179 -7.83 -9.39 17.05
N GLN A 180 -9.03 -9.70 16.55
CA GLN A 180 -10.17 -8.79 16.63
C GLN A 180 -10.58 -8.49 18.07
N ARG A 181 -10.69 -9.51 18.94
CA ARG A 181 -11.01 -9.32 20.35
C ARG A 181 -9.91 -8.53 21.08
N GLU A 182 -8.65 -8.86 20.83
CA GLU A 182 -7.51 -8.13 21.40
C GLU A 182 -7.54 -6.66 20.96
N ALA A 183 -7.80 -6.37 19.67
CA ALA A 183 -7.90 -5.01 19.16
C ALA A 183 -9.07 -4.21 19.76
N GLN A 184 -10.20 -4.86 20.06
CA GLN A 184 -11.33 -4.22 20.76
C GLN A 184 -11.01 -3.95 22.24
N SER A 185 -10.24 -4.82 22.89
CA SER A 185 -9.83 -4.65 24.29
C SER A 185 -8.63 -3.73 24.47
N ALA A 186 -7.83 -3.53 23.42
CA ALA A 186 -6.64 -2.70 23.46
C ALA A 186 -7.04 -1.23 23.55
N SER A 187 -6.60 -0.55 24.61
CA SER A 187 -6.59 0.91 24.61
C SER A 187 -5.54 1.38 23.59
N PRO A 188 -5.85 2.40 22.75
CA PRO A 188 -4.85 2.95 21.85
C PRO A 188 -3.64 3.43 22.67
N TYR A 189 -2.47 2.85 22.42
CA TYR A 189 -1.23 3.18 23.14
C TYR A 189 -0.78 4.62 22.88
N TYR A 190 -1.21 5.21 21.76
CA TYR A 190 -1.07 6.62 21.46
C TYR A 190 -2.42 7.19 21.01
N THR A 191 -3.05 8.01 21.85
CA THR A 191 -4.05 8.97 21.39
C THR A 191 -3.28 10.19 20.90
N PHE A 192 -3.26 10.44 19.58
CA PHE A 192 -2.94 11.77 19.10
C PHE A 192 -4.04 12.69 19.61
N ASP A 193 -3.70 13.51 20.61
CA ASP A 193 -4.60 14.55 21.07
C ASP A 193 -4.77 15.51 19.88
N ASN A 194 -5.96 15.53 19.30
CA ASN A 194 -6.30 16.45 18.21
C ASN A 194 -6.45 17.87 18.80
N ALA A 195 -5.35 18.42 19.33
CA ALA A 195 -5.25 19.76 19.89
C ALA A 195 -5.37 20.88 18.83
N SER A 196 -5.86 20.57 17.63
CA SER A 196 -6.17 21.54 16.57
C SER A 196 -7.65 21.92 16.49
N LYS A 197 -8.56 21.28 17.23
CA LYS A 197 -9.92 21.82 17.43
C LYS A 197 -9.95 22.87 18.54
N ARG A 198 -9.14 23.93 18.40
CA ARG A 198 -9.43 25.20 19.10
C ARG A 198 -10.75 25.72 18.55
N LYS A 199 -11.83 25.52 19.31
CA LYS A 199 -13.10 26.24 19.10
C LYS A 199 -12.78 27.74 18.97
N PRO A 200 -13.24 28.45 17.93
CA PRO A 200 -13.19 29.90 17.96
C PRO A 200 -14.00 30.35 19.19
N ALA A 201 -13.40 31.22 20.01
CA ALA A 201 -14.03 31.77 21.19
C ALA A 201 -15.34 32.46 20.76
N SER A 202 -16.48 31.83 21.04
CA SER A 202 -17.78 32.47 20.90
C SER A 202 -17.81 33.61 21.92
N ARG A 203 -17.67 34.84 21.42
CA ARG A 203 -17.82 36.07 22.18
C ARG A 203 -19.23 36.09 22.74
N SER A 204 -19.32 35.89 24.06
CA SER A 204 -20.54 36.07 24.85
C SER A 204 -21.07 37.49 24.64
N THR A 205 -22.17 37.62 23.89
CA THR A 205 -23.02 38.80 23.94
C THR A 205 -24.21 38.45 24.82
N SER A 206 -24.24 39.09 25.99
CA SER A 206 -25.32 39.05 26.98
C SER A 206 -26.69 39.32 26.35
N ARG A 207 -27.63 38.41 26.60
CA ARG A 207 -29.06 38.52 26.26
C ARG A 207 -29.79 39.28 27.38
N PRO A 208 -30.71 40.23 27.10
CA PRO A 208 -31.70 40.66 28.08
C PRO A 208 -32.91 39.72 28.10
N LYS A 209 -33.64 39.78 29.21
CA LYS A 209 -34.61 38.82 29.74
C LYS A 209 -35.95 38.73 28.98
N GLU A 210 -36.49 37.51 29.07
CA GLU A 210 -37.90 37.06 29.11
C GLU A 210 -39.05 38.00 28.75
N GLU A 211 -39.95 37.53 27.88
CA GLU A 211 -41.40 37.68 28.07
C GLU A 211 -42.13 36.43 27.56
N LYS A 212 -43.05 35.91 28.39
CA LYS A 212 -43.89 34.73 28.15
C LYS A 212 -45.11 35.11 27.33
N THR A 213 -45.54 34.24 26.41
CA THR A 213 -46.97 34.12 26.08
C THR A 213 -47.30 32.69 25.63
N VAL A 214 -48.49 32.24 26.03
CA VAL A 214 -49.06 30.89 26.03
C VAL A 214 -49.99 30.70 24.81
N PHE A 215 -50.38 29.44 24.54
CA PHE A 215 -51.45 28.91 23.64
C PHE A 215 -50.98 28.50 22.22
N GLN A 216 -51.38 27.38 21.60
CA GLN A 216 -52.38 26.33 21.89
C GLN A 216 -52.10 25.09 21.01
N ASP A 217 -52.67 23.95 21.41
CA ASP A 217 -52.72 22.64 20.74
C ASP A 217 -52.94 22.64 19.22
N GLN A 218 -52.25 21.72 18.51
CA GLN A 218 -52.90 20.95 17.45
C GLN A 218 -52.25 19.57 17.20
N LYS A 219 -53.14 18.57 17.25
CA LYS A 219 -53.04 17.12 17.00
C LYS A 219 -52.33 16.70 15.69
N GLU A 220 -51.56 15.61 15.81
CA GLU A 220 -51.35 14.41 14.94
C GLU A 220 -52.01 14.34 13.53
N PRO A 221 -51.48 13.53 12.56
CA PRO A 221 -51.12 12.12 12.80
C PRO A 221 -49.91 11.51 12.06
N ASP A 222 -49.58 10.32 12.56
CA ASP A 222 -48.69 9.27 12.06
C ASP A 222 -48.78 9.00 10.55
N ASN A 223 -47.62 8.79 9.93
CA ASN A 223 -47.52 8.11 8.64
C ASN A 223 -46.62 6.89 8.76
N LEU A 224 -47.28 5.74 8.83
CA LEU A 224 -46.77 4.41 8.53
C LEU A 224 -46.45 4.30 7.04
N PHE A 225 -45.25 3.85 6.70
CA PHE A 225 -44.99 3.22 5.39
C PHE A 225 -44.18 1.93 5.60
N THR A 226 -44.85 0.82 5.36
CA THR A 226 -44.31 -0.54 5.22
C THR A 226 -43.62 -0.73 3.85
N PRO A 227 -42.64 -1.62 3.74
CA PRO A 227 -42.05 -1.99 2.45
C PRO A 227 -42.83 -3.15 1.80
N ALA A 228 -43.12 -3.02 0.50
CA ALA A 228 -43.66 -4.09 -0.32
C ALA A 228 -42.50 -4.94 -0.88
N GLY A 229 -42.54 -6.24 -0.63
CA GLY A 229 -41.79 -7.23 -1.37
C GLY A 229 -42.63 -7.80 -2.52
N ASN A 230 -41.95 -8.12 -3.61
CA ASN A 230 -42.10 -9.32 -4.43
C ASN A 230 -40.80 -9.52 -5.21
#